data_AF-A0A6S7GNI0-F1
#
_entry.id   AF-A0A6S7GNI0-F1
#
_cell.length_a   1.000
_cell.length_b   1.000
_cell.length_c   1.000
_cell.angle_alpha   90.00
_cell.angle_beta   90.00
_cell.angle_gamma   90.00
#
_symmetry.space_group_name_H-M   'P 1'
#
loop_
_entity.id
_entity.type
_entity.pdbx_description
1 polymer ?
#
loop_
_entity_poly.entity_id
_entity_poly.type
_entity_poly.pdbx_seq_one_letter_code
_entity_poly.pdbx_strand_id
1 'polypeptide(L)'
;MALEDIKASYSNVFEGLGLLSPELHLNIDESAKPVQLPPRKVPESLKQSLKAHLDELVALSIIEKLEAPTEWISSIVVAPKLNGKIRLCLNPQPPPTTQQHCPYVRQHPSRPSKDPSHTQHAATD
;
A
#
# COMPACT_ATOMS: atom_id res chain seq x y z
N MET A 1 -2.97 15.90 31.67
CA MET A 1 -3.97 15.37 30.73
C MET A 1 -3.74 13.86 30.66
N ALA A 2 -4.71 13.07 31.09
CA ALA A 2 -4.57 11.62 31.15
C ALA A 2 -4.73 11.01 29.74
N LEU A 3 -4.22 9.78 29.55
CA LEU A 3 -4.33 9.06 28.28
C LEU A 3 -5.80 8.89 27.83
N GLU A 4 -6.69 8.66 28.79
CA GLU A 4 -8.12 8.47 28.54
C GLU A 4 -8.80 9.76 28.05
N ASP A 5 -8.34 10.92 28.53
CA ASP A 5 -8.82 12.22 28.04
C ASP A 5 -8.47 12.42 26.56
N ILE A 6 -7.29 11.96 26.12
CA ILE A 6 -6.81 12.06 24.73
C ILE A 6 -7.62 11.13 23.81
N LYS A 7 -7.84 9.88 24.22
CA LYS A 7 -8.65 8.93 23.44
C LYS A 7 -10.09 9.42 23.30
N ALA A 8 -10.66 10.00 24.36
CA ALA A 8 -12.00 10.56 24.32
C ALA A 8 -12.08 11.79 23.42
N SER A 9 -11.08 12.69 23.49
CA SER A 9 -11.08 13.95 22.72
C SER A 9 -10.82 13.76 21.22
N TYR A 10 -10.15 12.67 20.83
CA TYR A 10 -9.76 12.39 19.45
C TYR A 10 -10.16 10.98 19.01
N SER A 11 -11.31 10.46 19.48
CA SER A 11 -11.77 9.10 19.17
C SER A 11 -11.83 8.83 17.67
N ASN A 12 -12.25 9.84 16.89
CA ASN A 12 -12.32 9.81 15.44
C ASN A 12 -10.96 9.57 14.74
N VAL A 13 -9.83 9.85 15.39
CA VAL A 13 -8.49 9.59 14.85
C VAL A 13 -8.11 8.10 14.96
N PHE A 14 -8.75 7.37 15.88
CA PHE A 14 -8.46 5.98 16.17
C PHE A 14 -9.47 4.99 15.57
N GLU A 15 -10.50 5.50 14.90
CA GLU A 15 -11.60 4.72 14.37
C GLU A 15 -11.68 4.81 12.84
N GLY A 16 -12.04 3.69 12.21
CA GLY A 16 -12.31 3.61 10.78
C GLY A 16 -11.07 3.77 9.89
N LEU A 17 -11.34 4.00 8.60
CA LEU A 17 -10.33 4.34 7.60
C LEU A 17 -10.41 5.84 7.37
N GLY A 18 -9.25 6.51 7.39
CA GLY A 18 -9.16 7.92 7.04
C GLY A 18 -9.36 8.14 5.55
N LEU A 19 -10.02 9.24 5.19
CA LEU A 19 -10.13 9.72 3.82
C LEU A 19 -9.23 10.95 3.65
N LEU A 20 -8.27 10.87 2.73
CA LEU A 20 -7.45 12.03 2.37
C LEU A 20 -8.16 12.84 1.28
N SER A 21 -8.16 14.16 1.45
CA SER A 21 -8.68 15.11 0.47
C SER A 21 -7.72 16.30 0.39
N PRO A 22 -7.48 16.88 -0.80
CA PRO A 22 -8.16 16.63 -2.08
C PRO A 22 -7.71 15.33 -2.78
N GLU A 23 -8.36 15.01 -3.89
CA GLU A 23 -8.00 13.89 -4.76
C GLU A 23 -6.52 13.96 -5.20
N LEU A 24 -5.87 12.79 -5.21
CA LEU A 24 -4.49 12.66 -5.66
C LEU A 24 -4.44 12.42 -7.17
N HIS A 25 -3.86 13.35 -7.92
CA HIS A 25 -3.54 13.12 -9.32
C HIS A 25 -2.19 12.41 -9.47
N LEU A 26 -2.18 11.25 -10.12
CA LEU A 26 -0.96 10.50 -10.41
C LEU A 26 -0.43 10.91 -11.80
N ASN A 27 0.72 11.59 -11.81
CA ASN A 27 1.40 11.93 -13.06
C ASN A 27 2.08 10.69 -13.66
N ILE A 28 1.70 10.34 -14.89
CA ILE A 28 2.31 9.27 -15.66
C ILE A 28 3.20 9.92 -16.74
N ASP A 29 4.40 9.39 -16.92
CA ASP A 29 5.29 9.79 -18.02
C ASP A 29 4.61 9.46 -19.36
N GLU A 30 4.56 10.43 -20.28
CA GLU A 30 3.94 10.25 -21.61
C GLU A 30 4.60 9.15 -22.44
N SER A 31 5.87 8.82 -22.15
CA SER A 31 6.59 7.73 -22.79
C SER A 31 6.26 6.35 -22.19
N ALA A 32 5.53 6.30 -21.07
CA ALA A 32 5.19 5.08 -20.38
C ALA A 32 4.21 4.23 -21.20
N LYS A 33 4.61 2.98 -21.48
CA LYS A 33 3.75 2.04 -22.20
C LYS A 33 2.76 1.38 -21.24
N PRO A 34 1.46 1.39 -21.55
CA PRO A 34 0.47 0.69 -20.76
C PRO A 34 0.71 -0.81 -20.79
N VAL A 35 0.44 -1.46 -19.67
CA VAL A 35 0.65 -2.89 -19.50
C VAL A 35 -0.57 -3.55 -18.90
N GLN A 36 -0.97 -4.64 -19.54
CA GLN A 36 -2.02 -5.51 -19.09
C GLN A 36 -1.44 -6.84 -18.64
N LEU A 37 -1.39 -7.05 -17.33
CA LEU A 37 -0.98 -8.32 -16.76
C LEU A 37 -2.19 -9.27 -16.68
N PRO A 38 -2.05 -10.53 -17.14
CA PRO A 38 -3.14 -11.50 -17.06
C PRO A 38 -3.50 -11.81 -15.59
N PRO A 39 -4.77 -12.14 -15.30
CA PRO A 39 -5.16 -12.58 -13.96
C PRO A 39 -4.39 -13.83 -13.51
N ARG A 40 -3.95 -13.84 -12.26
CA ARG A 40 -3.31 -15.02 -11.67
C ARG A 40 -4.35 -16.05 -11.25
N LYS A 41 -3.99 -17.33 -11.35
CA LYS A 41 -4.83 -18.43 -10.86
C LYS A 41 -4.95 -18.35 -9.34
N VAL A 42 -6.19 -18.30 -8.85
CA VAL A 42 -6.51 -18.33 -7.43
C VAL A 42 -6.91 -19.77 -7.07
N PRO A 43 -6.33 -20.37 -6.01
CA PRO A 43 -6.77 -21.66 -5.51
C PRO A 43 -8.27 -21.66 -5.21
N GLU A 44 -8.97 -22.76 -5.55
CA GLU A 44 -10.42 -22.85 -5.40
C GLU A 44 -10.89 -22.51 -3.98
N SER A 45 -10.17 -23.01 -2.98
CA SER A 45 -10.46 -22.77 -1.55
C SER A 45 -10.44 -21.29 -1.15
N LEU A 46 -9.74 -20.42 -1.91
CA LEU A 46 -9.61 -19.00 -1.60
C LEU A 46 -10.56 -18.12 -2.41
N LYS A 47 -11.24 -18.65 -3.44
CA LYS A 47 -12.09 -17.84 -4.33
C LYS A 47 -13.25 -17.18 -3.58
N GLN A 48 -13.92 -17.93 -2.69
CA GLN A 48 -15.04 -17.39 -1.92
C GLN A 48 -14.58 -16.31 -0.94
N SER A 49 -13.44 -16.52 -0.27
CA SER A 49 -12.86 -15.52 0.62
C SER A 49 -12.38 -14.27 -0.13
N LEU A 50 -11.81 -14.45 -1.32
CA LEU A 50 -11.40 -13.35 -2.20
C LEU A 50 -12.60 -12.50 -2.62
N LYS A 51 -13.67 -13.13 -3.09
CA LYS A 51 -14.89 -12.42 -3.48
C LYS A 51 -15.46 -11.62 -2.32
N ALA A 52 -15.62 -12.24 -1.15
CA ALA A 52 -16.15 -11.57 0.04
C ALA A 52 -15.29 -10.36 0.45
N HIS A 53 -13.97 -10.47 0.35
CA HIS A 53 -13.08 -9.36 0.68
C HIS A 53 -13.14 -8.23 -0.35
N LEU A 54 -13.27 -8.55 -1.66
CA LEU A 54 -13.47 -7.52 -2.69
C LEU A 54 -14.82 -6.80 -2.50
N ASP A 55 -15.89 -7.54 -2.22
CA ASP A 55 -17.21 -6.97 -1.93
C ASP A 55 -17.17 -6.03 -0.70
N GLU A 56 -16.42 -6.41 0.34
CA GLU A 56 -16.16 -5.56 1.51
C GLU A 56 -15.41 -4.26 1.15
N LEU A 57 -14.36 -4.35 0.33
CA LEU A 57 -13.60 -3.16 -0.10
C LEU A 57 -14.44 -2.22 -0.97
N VAL A 58 -15.35 -2.75 -1.79
CA VAL A 58 -16.33 -1.95 -2.55
C VAL A 58 -17.35 -1.29 -1.62
N ALA A 59 -17.87 -2.02 -0.64
CA ALA A 59 -18.81 -1.48 0.34
C ALA A 59 -18.20 -0.36 1.21
N LEU A 60 -16.88 -0.43 1.45
CA LEU A 60 -16.11 0.61 2.15
C LEU A 60 -15.67 1.76 1.22
N SER A 61 -16.04 1.74 -0.06
CA SER A 61 -15.64 2.72 -1.08
C SER A 61 -14.12 2.89 -1.22
N ILE A 62 -13.35 1.82 -0.95
CA ILE A 62 -11.89 1.81 -1.12
C ILE A 62 -11.54 1.52 -2.59
N ILE A 63 -12.32 0.67 -3.24
CA ILE A 63 -12.21 0.34 -4.66
C ILE A 63 -13.57 0.42 -5.33
N GLU A 64 -13.58 0.63 -6.64
CA GLU A 64 -14.79 0.67 -7.45
C GLU A 64 -14.73 -0.41 -8.54
N LYS A 65 -15.91 -0.93 -8.91
CA LYS A 65 -16.04 -1.85 -10.03
C LYS A 65 -15.98 -1.06 -11.34
N LEU A 66 -15.09 -1.48 -12.24
CA LEU A 66 -14.98 -0.90 -13.58
C LEU A 66 -15.50 -1.89 -14.64
N GLU A 67 -16.41 -1.43 -15.50
CA GLU A 67 -16.98 -2.24 -16.60
C GLU A 67 -16.22 -2.04 -17.93
N ALA A 68 -15.45 -0.96 -18.06
CA ALA A 68 -14.71 -0.63 -19.28
C ALA A 68 -13.28 -1.20 -19.25
N PRO A 69 -12.73 -1.60 -20.41
CA PRO A 69 -11.34 -2.04 -20.49
C PRO A 69 -10.39 -0.87 -20.19
N THR A 70 -9.39 -1.11 -19.33
CA THR A 70 -8.30 -0.16 -19.04
C THR A 70 -7.03 -0.56 -19.75
N GLU A 71 -6.24 0.45 -20.10
CA GLU A 71 -4.91 0.24 -20.67
C GLU A 71 -3.95 -0.39 -19.65
N TRP A 72 -4.14 -0.08 -18.36
CA TRP A 72 -3.34 -0.57 -17.25
C TRP A 72 -4.11 -1.62 -16.44
N ILE A 73 -3.56 -2.85 -16.38
CA ILE A 73 -4.11 -3.93 -15.57
C ILE A 73 -2.97 -4.57 -14.77
N SER A 74 -3.08 -4.51 -13.45
CA SER A 74 -2.18 -5.22 -12.54
C SER A 74 -2.83 -6.50 -12.04
N SER A 75 -2.05 -7.58 -11.97
CA SER A 75 -2.52 -8.83 -11.38
C SER A 75 -2.52 -8.77 -9.86
N ILE A 76 -3.42 -9.52 -9.22
CA ILE A 76 -3.49 -9.65 -7.76
C ILE A 76 -2.81 -10.93 -7.26
N VAL A 77 -2.44 -10.90 -5.99
CA VAL A 77 -1.87 -12.02 -5.24
C VAL A 77 -2.66 -12.18 -3.96
N VAL A 78 -3.08 -13.41 -3.66
CA VAL A 78 -3.83 -13.72 -2.45
C VAL A 78 -2.97 -14.60 -1.56
N ALA A 79 -2.74 -14.15 -0.33
CA ALA A 79 -1.99 -14.91 0.67
C ALA A 79 -2.84 -15.15 1.92
N PRO A 80 -2.91 -16.39 2.46
CA PRO A 80 -3.65 -16.66 3.68
C PRO A 80 -2.95 -16.04 4.90
N LYS A 81 -3.75 -15.58 5.87
CA LYS A 81 -3.31 -15.22 7.23
C LYS A 81 -3.52 -16.42 8.16
N LEU A 82 -2.78 -16.43 9.27
CA LEU A 82 -2.93 -17.45 10.32
C LEU A 82 -4.34 -17.49 10.94
N ASN A 83 -5.05 -16.37 10.93
CA ASN A 83 -6.42 -16.26 11.45
C ASN A 83 -7.51 -16.69 10.44
N GLY A 84 -7.13 -17.36 9.34
CA GLY A 84 -8.06 -17.84 8.32
C GLY A 84 -8.57 -16.79 7.33
N LYS A 85 -8.23 -15.50 7.52
CA LYS A 85 -8.51 -14.43 6.53
C LYS A 85 -7.44 -14.42 5.43
N ILE A 86 -7.62 -13.57 4.42
CA ILE A 86 -6.65 -13.37 3.34
C ILE A 86 -5.97 -11.99 3.40
N ARG A 87 -4.85 -11.86 2.67
CA ARG A 87 -4.22 -10.62 2.26
C ARG A 87 -4.37 -10.51 0.74
N LEU A 88 -4.94 -9.40 0.28
CA LEU A 88 -4.97 -9.04 -1.13
C LEU A 88 -3.79 -8.10 -1.41
N CYS A 89 -2.91 -8.49 -2.32
CA CYS A 89 -1.74 -7.68 -2.71
C CYS A 89 -1.75 -7.44 -4.21
N LEU A 90 -1.49 -6.20 -4.63
CA LEU A 90 -1.14 -5.92 -6.02
C LEU A 90 0.24 -6.53 -6.31
N ASN A 91 0.40 -7.15 -7.47
CA ASN A 91 1.68 -7.68 -7.89
C ASN A 91 2.64 -6.52 -8.25
N PRO A 92 3.73 -6.31 -7.51
CA PRO A 92 4.65 -5.22 -7.78
C PRO A 92 5.59 -5.51 -8.95
N GLN A 93 5.53 -6.70 -9.57
CA GLN A 93 6.38 -6.99 -10.72
C GLN A 93 6.12 -5.95 -11.81
N PRO A 94 7.14 -5.13 -12.14
CA PRO A 94 7.01 -4.23 -13.25
C PRO A 94 6.89 -5.10 -14.52
N PRO A 95 6.08 -4.72 -15.51
CA PRO A 95 6.43 -5.13 -16.86
C PRO A 95 7.89 -4.79 -17.13
N PRO A 96 8.61 -5.55 -17.97
CA PRO A 96 10.03 -5.34 -18.23
C PRO A 96 10.43 -3.94 -18.76
N THR A 97 9.51 -2.98 -18.89
CA THR A 97 9.73 -1.68 -19.52
C THR A 97 9.22 -0.45 -18.74
N THR A 98 8.56 -0.59 -17.58
CA THR A 98 7.94 0.58 -16.91
C THR A 98 8.57 0.84 -15.54
N GLN A 99 9.56 1.73 -15.51
CA GLN A 99 9.96 2.38 -14.26
C GLN A 99 8.97 3.50 -13.97
N GLN A 100 7.92 3.22 -13.19
CA GLN A 100 7.15 4.31 -12.58
C GLN A 100 8.00 4.93 -11.47
N HIS A 101 8.60 6.08 -11.76
CA HIS A 101 9.25 6.89 -10.74
C HIS A 101 8.18 7.54 -9.85
N CYS A 102 7.75 6.82 -8.79
CA CYS A 102 6.86 7.37 -7.79
C CYS A 102 7.66 8.29 -6.83
N PRO A 103 7.42 9.61 -6.79
CA PRO A 103 8.21 10.54 -5.97
C PRO A 103 7.99 10.38 -4.45
N TYR A 104 7.06 9.51 -4.02
CA TYR A 104 6.73 9.30 -2.61
C TYR A 104 7.48 8.12 -1.95
N VAL A 105 8.42 7.47 -2.65
CA VAL A 105 9.28 6.44 -2.04
C VAL A 105 10.29 7.12 -1.11
N ARG A 106 9.91 7.24 0.18
CA ARG A 106 10.70 7.70 1.35
C ARG A 106 11.69 8.85 1.09
N GLN A 107 11.22 10.08 1.28
CA GLN A 107 12.08 11.20 1.70
C GLN A 107 12.13 11.37 3.22
N HIS A 108 11.95 10.30 4.01
CA HIS A 108 12.22 10.39 5.44
C HIS A 108 13.72 10.22 5.67
N PRO A 109 14.44 11.25 6.15
CA PRO A 109 15.80 11.04 6.63
C PRO A 109 15.77 9.96 7.70
N SER A 110 16.66 8.97 7.57
CA SER A 110 16.91 7.95 8.58
C SER A 110 16.96 8.62 9.96
N ARG A 111 16.11 8.14 10.89
CA ARG A 111 16.08 8.58 12.28
C ARG A 111 17.51 8.49 12.84
N PRO A 112 18.15 9.58 13.28
CA PRO A 112 19.50 9.50 13.82
C PRO A 112 19.51 8.59 15.04
N SER A 113 20.44 7.63 15.08
CA SER A 113 20.67 6.76 16.22
C SER A 113 21.11 7.60 17.41
N LYS A 114 20.34 7.56 18.51
CA LYS A 114 20.75 8.14 19.79
C LYS A 114 21.64 7.12 20.51
N ASP A 115 22.86 6.92 20.04
CA ASP A 115 23.87 6.19 20.80
C ASP A 115 25.11 7.09 20.99
N PRO A 116 25.29 7.69 22.18
CA PRO A 116 26.49 8.46 22.50
C PRO A 116 27.51 7.54 23.16
N SER A 117 28.18 6.70 22.39
CA SER A 117 29.39 6.01 22.87
C SER A 117 30.23 5.48 21.72
N HIS A 118 31.09 6.32 21.17
CA HIS A 118 32.53 6.02 21.06
C HIS A 118 33.25 7.19 20.38
N THR A 119 33.79 8.09 21.18
CA THR A 119 35.01 8.82 20.81
C THR A 119 36.12 7.78 20.78
N GLN A 120 36.71 7.55 19.60
CA GLN A 120 38.06 7.05 19.50
C GLN A 120 38.85 8.03 18.63
N HIS A 121 39.84 8.65 19.27
CA HIS A 121 40.91 9.37 18.62
C HIS A 121 41.70 8.39 17.73
N ALA A 122 42.03 8.82 16.52
CA ALA A 122 43.10 8.22 15.74
C ALA A 122 44.02 9.35 15.23
N ALA A 123 45.32 9.13 15.41
CA ALA A 123 46.45 9.93 14.93
C ALA A 123 46.37 10.14 13.40
N THR A 124 47.10 11.06 12.76
CA THR A 124 48.56 11.25 12.78
C THR A 124 48.88 12.47 11.89
N ASP A 125 49.87 13.27 12.28
CA ASP A 125 51.12 13.48 11.51
C ASP A 125 52.23 13.87 12.51
#